data_AF-A0A5N6PZE1-F1
#
_entry.id   AF-A0A5N6PZE1-F1
#
_cell.length_a   1.000
_cell.length_b   1.000
_cell.length_c   1.000
_cell.angle_alpha   90.00
_cell.angle_beta   90.00
_cell.angle_gamma   90.00
#
_symmetry.space_group_name_H-M   'P 1'
#
loop_
_entity.id
_entity.type
_entity.pdbx_description
1 polymer ?
#
loop_
_entity_poly.entity_id
_entity_poly.type
_entity_poly.pdbx_seq_one_letter_code
_entity_poly.pdbx_strand_id
1 'polypeptide(L)'
;MPFKEETNKERHIEANRNGERATMALMEVLLEDQQQLTFDTMVKNTLEAFINVLKDRYSDMMYNLKITSTRITRNDGCDIVVGDYKQFKIIRQYPPDSIPDGMWAQMCDLWDSEAWRKKSRIAKSNRDEEVQMKVERRSRQELEEEMRKERHERLELEQQMKEFMKKFMQRPSSVVDHSDSQPLKLMVQAQMQGFLCSSHGIVPLMHGLC
;
A
#
# COMPACT_ATOMS: atom_id res chain seq x y z
N MET A 1 3.72 -10.73 80.08
CA MET A 1 3.17 -11.59 79.00
C MET A 1 3.41 -10.92 77.65
N PRO A 2 4.42 -11.34 76.85
CA PRO A 2 4.76 -10.71 75.57
C PRO A 2 4.47 -11.60 74.33
N PHE A 3 3.71 -12.69 74.47
CA PHE A 3 3.61 -13.73 73.44
C PHE A 3 2.64 -13.45 72.28
N LYS A 4 1.86 -12.37 72.31
CA LYS A 4 0.80 -12.11 71.31
C LYS A 4 1.24 -11.23 70.13
N GLU A 5 2.32 -10.48 70.27
CA GLU A 5 2.72 -9.47 69.29
C GLU A 5 3.54 -10.05 68.12
N GLU A 6 4.27 -11.14 68.38
CA GLU A 6 5.13 -11.83 67.40
C GLU A 6 4.31 -12.55 66.32
N THR A 7 3.19 -13.17 66.71
CA THR A 7 2.24 -13.87 65.80
C THR A 7 1.50 -12.94 64.83
N ASN A 8 1.47 -11.63 65.07
CA ASN A 8 0.81 -10.68 64.19
C ASN A 8 1.74 -10.22 63.05
N LYS A 9 3.05 -10.13 63.32
CA LYS A 9 4.06 -9.79 62.31
C LYS A 9 4.27 -10.92 61.31
N GLU A 10 4.32 -12.17 61.78
CA GLU A 10 4.44 -13.35 60.91
C GLU A 10 3.24 -13.49 59.96
N ARG A 11 2.01 -13.27 60.43
CA ARG A 11 0.82 -13.30 59.58
C ARG A 11 0.85 -12.22 58.49
N HIS A 12 1.41 -11.05 58.78
CA HIS A 12 1.52 -9.97 57.81
C HIS A 12 2.57 -10.25 56.72
N ILE A 13 3.67 -10.91 57.09
CA ILE A 13 4.72 -11.34 56.14
C ILE A 13 4.21 -12.47 55.24
N GLU A 14 3.50 -13.45 55.80
CA GLU A 14 2.91 -14.56 55.05
C GLU A 14 1.85 -14.06 54.05
N ALA A 15 1.00 -13.10 54.47
CA ALA A 15 0.02 -12.47 53.60
C ALA A 15 0.67 -11.71 52.42
N ASN A 16 1.77 -10.98 52.68
CA ASN A 16 2.51 -10.30 51.62
C ASN A 16 3.15 -11.29 50.63
N ARG A 17 3.78 -12.37 51.11
CA ARG A 17 4.34 -13.42 50.24
C ARG A 17 3.28 -14.13 49.41
N ASN A 18 2.09 -14.31 49.96
CA ASN A 18 0.96 -14.90 49.23
C ASN A 18 0.39 -13.93 48.18
N GLY A 19 0.36 -12.64 48.48
CA GLY A 19 0.05 -11.59 47.50
C GLY A 19 1.04 -11.56 46.34
N GLU A 20 2.34 -11.57 46.63
CA GLU A 20 3.40 -11.59 45.61
C GLU A 20 3.34 -12.85 44.73
N ARG A 21 3.14 -14.03 45.34
CA ARG A 21 2.94 -15.28 44.58
C ARG A 21 1.71 -15.23 43.68
N ALA A 22 0.60 -14.67 44.16
CA ALA A 22 -0.61 -14.50 43.35
C ALA A 22 -0.37 -13.53 42.18
N THR A 23 0.38 -12.44 42.38
CA THR A 23 0.71 -11.51 41.29
C THR A 23 1.64 -12.12 40.25
N MET A 24 2.62 -12.93 40.65
CA MET A 24 3.52 -13.63 39.74
C MET A 24 2.76 -14.67 38.89
N ALA A 25 1.88 -15.44 39.53
CA ALA A 25 1.04 -16.41 38.82
C ALA A 25 0.10 -15.73 37.80
N LEU A 26 -0.45 -14.56 38.14
CA LEU A 26 -1.27 -13.78 37.20
C LEU A 26 -0.44 -13.23 36.03
N MET A 27 0.78 -12.76 36.26
CA MET A 27 1.66 -12.31 35.17
C MET A 27 2.06 -13.45 34.23
N GLU A 28 2.29 -14.65 34.76
CA GLU A 28 2.62 -15.85 33.97
C GLU A 28 1.46 -16.26 33.06
N VAL A 29 0.23 -16.34 33.61
CA VAL A 29 -0.99 -16.62 32.83
C VAL A 29 -1.21 -15.56 31.73
N LEU A 30 -1.02 -14.27 32.05
CA LEU A 30 -1.16 -13.21 31.06
C LEU A 30 -0.09 -13.28 29.95
N LEU A 31 1.11 -13.74 30.26
CA LEU A 31 2.18 -13.93 29.28
C LEU A 31 1.88 -15.11 28.37
N GLU A 32 1.37 -16.22 28.92
CA GLU A 32 0.92 -17.40 28.15
C GLU A 32 -0.24 -17.05 27.22
N ASP A 33 -1.24 -16.32 27.70
CA ASP A 33 -2.38 -15.85 26.89
C ASP A 33 -1.91 -14.94 25.74
N GLN A 34 -0.92 -14.07 25.99
CA GLN A 34 -0.36 -13.23 24.94
C GLN A 34 0.40 -14.05 23.90
N GLN A 35 1.18 -15.05 24.32
CA GLN A 35 1.88 -15.95 23.41
C GLN A 35 0.89 -16.75 22.55
N GLN A 36 -0.17 -17.29 23.16
CA GLN A 36 -1.21 -18.02 22.43
C GLN A 36 -1.92 -17.13 21.40
N LEU A 37 -2.28 -15.90 21.78
CA LEU A 37 -2.92 -14.94 20.88
C LEU A 37 -2.02 -14.60 19.67
N THR A 38 -0.72 -14.43 19.89
CA THR A 38 0.24 -14.16 18.81
C THR A 38 0.39 -15.36 17.87
N PHE A 39 0.42 -16.58 18.41
CA PHE A 39 0.48 -17.81 17.62
C PHE A 39 -0.78 -17.99 16.76
N ASP A 40 -1.97 -17.84 17.35
CA ASP A 40 -3.24 -17.99 16.64
C ASP A 40 -3.37 -16.97 15.50
N THR A 41 -2.92 -15.73 15.76
CA THR A 41 -2.86 -14.68 14.75
C THR A 41 -1.91 -15.06 13.60
N MET A 42 -0.71 -15.56 13.92
CA MET A 42 0.27 -16.00 12.93
C MET A 42 -0.27 -17.15 12.06
N VAL A 43 -0.88 -18.17 12.67
CA VAL A 43 -1.47 -19.30 11.96
C VAL A 43 -2.58 -18.83 11.02
N LYS A 44 -3.47 -17.96 11.51
CA LYS A 44 -4.56 -17.39 10.71
C LYS A 44 -4.02 -16.61 9.51
N ASN A 45 -3.04 -15.73 9.72
CA ASN A 45 -2.44 -14.95 8.66
C ASN A 45 -1.75 -15.83 7.61
N THR A 46 -1.09 -16.89 8.05
CA THR A 46 -0.40 -17.85 7.16
C THR A 46 -1.41 -18.62 6.30
N LEU A 47 -2.48 -19.09 6.92
CA LEU A 47 -3.56 -19.78 6.20
C LEU A 47 -4.24 -18.85 5.18
N GLU A 48 -4.50 -17.61 5.57
CA GLU A 48 -5.08 -16.60 4.69
C GLU A 48 -4.16 -16.30 3.49
N ALA A 49 -2.86 -16.14 3.72
CA ALA A 49 -1.89 -15.96 2.65
C ALA A 49 -1.89 -17.15 1.67
N PHE A 50 -1.90 -18.38 2.18
CA PHE A 50 -1.96 -19.58 1.34
C PHE A 50 -3.26 -19.67 0.53
N ILE A 51 -4.40 -19.40 1.17
CA ILE A 51 -5.71 -19.35 0.49
C ILE A 51 -5.70 -18.30 -0.62
N ASN A 52 -5.08 -17.14 -0.40
CA ASN A 52 -4.99 -16.08 -1.40
C ASN A 52 -4.14 -16.52 -2.60
N VAL A 53 -3.00 -17.18 -2.36
CA VAL A 53 -2.20 -17.79 -3.44
C VAL A 53 -3.02 -18.80 -4.24
N LEU A 54 -3.79 -19.66 -3.58
CA LEU A 54 -4.65 -20.63 -4.27
C LEU A 54 -5.74 -19.94 -5.10
N LYS A 55 -6.39 -18.90 -4.56
CA LYS A 55 -7.42 -18.14 -5.28
C LYS A 55 -6.86 -17.48 -6.54
N ASP A 56 -5.67 -16.89 -6.44
CA ASP A 56 -5.00 -16.23 -7.56
C ASP A 56 -4.63 -17.24 -8.64
N ARG A 57 -3.92 -18.32 -8.28
CA ARG A 57 -3.51 -19.36 -9.22
C ARG A 57 -4.69 -20.08 -9.86
N TYR A 58 -5.75 -20.34 -9.10
CA TYR A 58 -6.96 -20.96 -9.62
C TYR A 58 -7.62 -20.09 -10.69
N SER A 59 -7.68 -18.78 -10.48
CA SER A 59 -8.21 -17.84 -11.47
C SER A 59 -7.42 -17.91 -12.77
N ASP A 60 -6.09 -17.90 -12.72
CA ASP A 60 -5.22 -17.98 -13.90
C ASP A 60 -5.38 -19.31 -14.65
N MET A 61 -5.37 -20.43 -13.93
CA MET A 61 -5.58 -21.75 -14.52
C MET A 61 -6.93 -21.82 -15.22
N MET A 62 -7.98 -21.34 -14.57
CA MET A 62 -9.33 -21.33 -15.13
C MET A 62 -9.46 -20.43 -16.35
N TYR A 63 -8.79 -19.27 -16.34
CA TYR A 63 -8.70 -18.40 -17.51
C TYR A 63 -8.06 -19.14 -18.69
N ASN A 64 -6.90 -19.78 -18.47
CA ASN A 64 -6.17 -20.51 -19.51
C ASN A 64 -6.95 -21.68 -20.10
N LEU A 65 -7.72 -22.41 -19.27
CA LEU A 65 -8.60 -23.48 -19.74
C LEU A 65 -9.68 -22.94 -20.69
N LYS A 66 -10.33 -21.83 -20.31
CA LYS A 66 -11.36 -21.19 -21.16
C LYS A 66 -10.79 -20.70 -22.48
N ILE A 67 -9.61 -20.07 -22.46
CA ILE A 67 -8.91 -19.64 -23.68
C ILE A 67 -8.57 -20.83 -24.58
N THR A 68 -8.06 -21.92 -24.00
CA THR A 68 -7.76 -23.16 -24.74
C THR A 68 -9.01 -23.70 -25.43
N SER A 69 -10.11 -23.81 -24.69
CA SER A 69 -11.39 -24.27 -25.21
C SER A 69 -11.94 -23.36 -26.32
N THR A 70 -11.86 -22.03 -26.17
CA THR A 70 -12.21 -21.07 -27.22
C THR A 70 -11.36 -21.25 -28.48
N ARG A 71 -10.07 -21.54 -28.34
CA ARG A 71 -9.18 -21.80 -29.48
C ARG A 71 -9.57 -23.07 -30.23
N ILE A 72 -9.87 -24.15 -29.51
CA ILE A 72 -10.35 -25.40 -30.12
C ILE A 72 -11.66 -25.15 -30.88
N THR A 73 -12.60 -24.48 -30.22
CA THR A 73 -13.91 -24.12 -30.80
C THR A 73 -13.75 -23.36 -32.12
N ARG A 74 -12.85 -22.37 -32.15
CA ARG A 74 -12.55 -21.60 -33.37
C ARG A 74 -11.88 -22.44 -34.45
N ASN A 75 -10.95 -23.31 -34.08
CA ASN A 75 -10.26 -24.18 -35.04
C ASN A 75 -11.23 -25.15 -35.72
N ASP A 76 -12.34 -25.48 -35.06
CA ASP A 76 -13.45 -26.27 -35.63
C ASP A 76 -14.40 -25.45 -36.53
N GLY A 77 -14.13 -24.15 -36.71
CA GLY A 77 -14.89 -23.27 -37.60
C GLY A 77 -16.09 -22.59 -36.95
N CYS A 78 -16.26 -22.68 -35.62
CA CYS A 78 -17.30 -21.93 -34.93
C CYS A 78 -17.02 -20.42 -34.93
N ASP A 79 -18.05 -19.61 -35.18
CA ASP A 79 -17.98 -18.15 -35.15
C ASP A 79 -17.99 -17.62 -33.71
N ILE A 80 -16.81 -17.51 -33.11
CA ILE A 80 -16.59 -16.89 -31.81
C ILE A 80 -15.58 -15.74 -31.96
N VAL A 81 -15.91 -14.59 -31.36
CA VAL A 81 -15.01 -13.44 -31.30
C VAL A 81 -13.72 -13.81 -30.57
N VAL A 82 -12.58 -13.41 -31.13
CA VAL A 82 -11.27 -13.67 -30.54
C VAL A 82 -11.21 -13.08 -29.13
N GLY A 83 -10.94 -13.94 -28.14
CA GLY A 83 -10.87 -13.55 -26.74
C GLY A 83 -12.21 -13.52 -26.01
N ASP A 84 -13.34 -13.83 -26.66
CA ASP A 84 -14.63 -13.96 -25.99
C ASP A 84 -14.83 -15.38 -25.43
N TYR A 85 -14.13 -15.65 -24.33
CA TYR A 85 -14.18 -16.91 -23.60
C TYR A 85 -15.41 -17.05 -22.68
N LYS A 86 -16.39 -16.14 -22.78
CA LYS A 86 -17.60 -16.14 -21.95
C LYS A 86 -18.79 -16.83 -22.63
N GLN A 87 -18.63 -17.27 -23.88
CA GLN A 87 -19.66 -18.01 -24.61
C GLN A 87 -19.72 -19.48 -24.16
N PHE A 88 -20.04 -19.70 -22.88
CA PHE A 88 -19.97 -21.01 -22.21
C PHE A 88 -20.78 -22.08 -22.93
N LYS A 89 -21.95 -21.73 -23.50
CA LYS A 89 -22.78 -22.66 -24.27
C LYS A 89 -22.08 -23.26 -25.49
N ILE A 90 -21.17 -22.51 -26.12
CA ILE A 90 -20.45 -22.95 -27.31
C ILE A 90 -19.18 -23.71 -26.89
N ILE A 91 -18.36 -23.10 -26.03
CA ILE A 91 -17.07 -23.69 -25.60
C ILE A 91 -17.25 -24.97 -24.76
N ARG A 92 -18.45 -25.20 -24.18
CA ARG A 92 -18.84 -26.44 -23.50
C ARG A 92 -18.62 -27.71 -24.34
N GLN A 93 -18.72 -27.60 -25.65
CA GLN A 93 -18.57 -28.73 -26.57
C GLN A 93 -17.10 -29.07 -26.90
N TYR A 94 -16.17 -28.22 -26.46
CA TYR A 94 -14.75 -28.30 -26.81
C TYR A 94 -13.88 -28.29 -25.55
N PRO A 95 -13.91 -29.37 -24.74
CA PRO A 95 -13.12 -29.45 -23.52
C PRO A 95 -11.61 -29.40 -23.81
N PRO A 96 -10.80 -28.79 -22.93
CA PRO A 96 -9.35 -28.95 -22.98
C PRO A 96 -8.95 -30.39 -22.68
N ASP A 97 -7.89 -30.90 -23.32
CA ASP A 97 -7.41 -32.29 -23.19
C ASP A 97 -7.16 -32.75 -21.75
N SER A 98 -6.85 -31.81 -20.84
CA SER A 98 -6.59 -32.09 -19.43
C SER A 98 -7.85 -32.24 -18.57
N ILE A 99 -9.05 -31.96 -19.11
CA ILE A 99 -10.31 -31.94 -18.36
C ILE A 99 -11.30 -32.91 -19.02
N PRO A 100 -11.85 -33.89 -18.27
CA PRO A 100 -12.87 -34.78 -18.80
C PRO A 100 -14.13 -34.01 -19.25
N ASP A 101 -14.73 -34.45 -20.36
CA ASP A 101 -15.90 -33.81 -21.00
C ASP A 101 -17.04 -33.50 -20.01
N GLY A 102 -17.41 -34.48 -19.19
CA GLY A 102 -18.49 -34.32 -18.21
C GLY A 102 -18.19 -33.27 -17.14
N MET A 103 -16.92 -33.17 -16.72
CA MET A 103 -16.48 -32.18 -15.73
C MET A 103 -16.44 -30.78 -16.35
N TRP A 104 -15.89 -30.66 -17.56
CA TRP A 104 -15.89 -29.39 -18.30
C TRP A 104 -17.31 -28.87 -18.52
N ALA A 105 -18.22 -29.75 -18.92
CA ALA A 105 -19.62 -29.39 -19.13
C ALA A 105 -20.29 -28.84 -17.87
N GLN A 106 -20.09 -29.48 -16.72
CA GLN A 106 -20.60 -29.00 -15.43
C GLN A 106 -20.01 -27.63 -15.04
N MET A 107 -18.71 -27.42 -15.29
CA MET A 107 -18.06 -26.14 -15.03
C MET A 107 -18.65 -25.02 -15.90
N CYS A 108 -18.86 -25.29 -17.20
CA CYS A 108 -19.51 -24.36 -18.11
C CYS A 108 -20.93 -24.03 -17.67
N ASP A 109 -21.72 -25.03 -17.27
CA ASP A 109 -23.10 -24.83 -16.81
C ASP A 109 -23.14 -23.97 -15.53
N LEU A 110 -22.19 -24.19 -14.60
CA LEU A 110 -22.03 -23.37 -13.40
C LEU A 110 -21.68 -21.91 -13.75
N TRP A 111 -20.77 -21.68 -14.69
CA TRP A 111 -20.37 -20.33 -15.10
C TRP A 111 -21.42 -19.60 -15.93
N ASP A 112 -22.26 -20.33 -16.66
CA ASP A 112 -23.37 -19.75 -17.42
C ASP A 112 -24.56 -19.35 -16.52
N SER A 113 -24.58 -19.85 -15.28
CA SER A 113 -25.63 -19.52 -14.31
C SER A 113 -25.69 -18.03 -13.98
N GLU A 114 -26.92 -17.52 -13.78
CA GLU A 114 -27.15 -16.12 -13.43
C GLU A 114 -26.48 -15.75 -12.10
N ALA A 115 -26.52 -16.65 -11.12
CA ALA A 115 -25.87 -16.48 -9.83
C ALA A 115 -24.36 -16.25 -9.99
N TRP A 116 -23.70 -17.05 -10.83
CA TRP A 116 -22.27 -16.88 -11.10
C TRP A 116 -21.98 -15.58 -11.85
N ARG A 117 -22.76 -15.24 -12.88
CA ARG A 117 -22.60 -13.98 -13.62
C ARG A 117 -22.77 -12.75 -12.72
N LYS A 118 -23.75 -12.75 -11.83
CA LYS A 118 -23.95 -11.69 -10.82
C LYS A 118 -22.74 -11.58 -9.90
N LYS A 119 -22.29 -12.70 -9.33
CA LYS A 119 -21.12 -12.74 -8.45
C LYS A 119 -19.85 -12.27 -9.17
N SER A 120 -19.64 -12.68 -10.41
CA SER A 120 -18.48 -12.28 -11.21
C SER A 120 -18.48 -10.79 -11.52
N ARG A 121 -19.65 -10.19 -11.81
CA ARG A 121 -19.75 -8.73 -12.03
C ARG A 121 -19.42 -7.94 -10.78
N ILE A 122 -19.98 -8.33 -9.64
CA ILE A 122 -19.70 -7.68 -8.34
C ILE A 122 -18.22 -7.81 -7.99
N ALA A 123 -17.64 -9.01 -8.10
CA ALA A 123 -16.22 -9.23 -7.82
C ALA A 123 -15.31 -8.40 -8.74
N LYS A 124 -15.70 -8.17 -10.00
CA LYS A 124 -14.99 -7.28 -10.89
C LYS A 124 -15.09 -5.81 -10.43
N SER A 125 -16.30 -5.31 -10.14
CA SER A 125 -16.52 -3.95 -9.62
C SER A 125 -15.66 -3.67 -8.41
N ASN A 126 -15.66 -4.58 -7.43
CA ASN A 126 -14.90 -4.43 -6.19
C ASN A 126 -13.39 -4.33 -6.44
N ARG A 127 -12.85 -5.08 -7.42
CA ARG A 127 -11.43 -4.99 -7.77
C ARG A 127 -11.10 -3.67 -8.48
N ASP A 128 -11.96 -3.25 -9.39
CA ASP A 128 -11.79 -1.99 -10.12
C ASP A 128 -11.82 -0.80 -9.12
N GLU A 129 -12.72 -0.84 -8.13
CA GLU A 129 -12.80 0.12 -7.02
C GLU A 129 -11.55 0.08 -6.12
N GLU A 130 -11.05 -1.12 -5.78
CA GLU A 130 -9.83 -1.26 -4.97
C GLU A 130 -8.61 -0.67 -5.68
N VAL A 131 -8.47 -0.95 -6.99
CA VAL A 131 -7.41 -0.39 -7.82
C VAL A 131 -7.52 1.13 -7.85
N GLN A 132 -8.73 1.67 -8.05
CA GLN A 132 -8.95 3.11 -8.05
C GLN A 132 -8.54 3.76 -6.73
N MET A 133 -8.94 3.17 -5.59
CA MET A 133 -8.54 3.66 -4.26
C MET A 133 -7.02 3.60 -4.04
N LYS A 134 -6.34 2.57 -4.53
CA LYS A 134 -4.88 2.47 -4.43
C LYS A 134 -4.18 3.54 -5.26
N VAL A 135 -4.68 3.81 -6.46
CA VAL A 135 -4.15 4.88 -7.34
C VAL A 135 -4.33 6.24 -6.66
N GLU A 136 -5.53 6.54 -6.16
CA GLU A 136 -5.81 7.81 -5.48
C GLU A 136 -4.93 8.00 -4.24
N ARG A 137 -4.76 6.96 -3.42
CA ARG A 137 -3.85 7.00 -2.26
C ARG A 137 -2.41 7.29 -2.65
N ARG A 138 -1.90 6.66 -3.72
CA ARG A 138 -0.54 6.92 -4.20
C ARG A 138 -0.38 8.35 -4.70
N SER A 139 -1.32 8.85 -5.51
CA SER A 139 -1.28 10.23 -5.98
C SER A 139 -1.33 11.25 -4.83
N ARG A 140 -2.10 10.97 -3.78
CA ARG A 140 -2.13 11.82 -2.58
C ARG A 140 -0.79 11.80 -1.83
N GLN A 141 -0.17 10.63 -1.67
CA GLN A 141 1.12 10.50 -1.02
C GLN A 141 2.21 11.26 -1.77
N GLU A 142 2.24 11.14 -3.10
CA GLU A 142 3.19 11.86 -3.96
C GLU A 142 3.05 13.39 -3.79
N LEU A 143 1.81 13.91 -3.78
CA LEU A 143 1.56 15.33 -3.57
C LEU A 143 1.97 15.80 -2.16
N GLU A 144 1.70 15.00 -1.13
CA GLU A 144 2.11 15.33 0.24
C GLU A 144 3.64 15.34 0.39
N GLU A 145 4.35 14.42 -0.26
CA GLU A 145 5.81 14.39 -0.29
C GLU A 145 6.40 15.60 -1.03
N GLU A 146 5.80 16.00 -2.15
CA GLU A 146 6.21 17.18 -2.92
C GLU A 146 6.04 18.46 -2.09
N MET A 147 4.88 18.64 -1.45
CA MET A 147 4.66 19.78 -0.54
C MET A 147 5.64 19.79 0.64
N ARG A 148 5.98 18.62 1.18
CA ARG A 148 6.95 18.50 2.28
C ARG A 148 8.35 18.94 1.82
N LYS A 149 8.73 18.57 0.60
CA LYS A 149 10.01 18.93 0.00
C LYS A 149 10.08 20.43 -0.31
N GLU A 150 9.06 21.00 -0.94
CA GLU A 150 9.00 22.44 -1.23
C GLU A 150 9.11 23.28 0.05
N ARG A 151 8.41 22.88 1.13
CA ARG A 151 8.52 23.56 2.43
C ARG A 151 9.94 23.50 2.99
N HIS A 152 10.60 22.36 2.87
CA HIS A 152 11.97 22.21 3.37
C HIS A 152 12.95 23.10 2.58
N GLU A 153 12.84 23.11 1.26
CA GLU A 153 13.65 23.96 0.38
C GLU A 153 13.44 25.46 0.67
N ARG A 154 12.19 25.89 0.91
CA ARG A 154 11.88 27.27 1.34
C ARG A 154 12.55 27.63 2.66
N LEU A 155 12.47 26.76 3.65
CA LEU A 155 13.08 26.99 4.97
C LEU A 155 14.60 27.04 4.89
N GLU A 156 15.21 26.18 4.07
CA GLU A 156 16.66 26.20 3.85
C GLU A 156 17.10 27.51 3.19
N LEU A 157 16.39 27.96 2.16
CA LEU A 157 16.67 29.23 1.50
C LEU A 157 16.51 30.42 2.45
N GLU A 158 15.45 30.41 3.27
CA GLU A 158 15.22 31.43 4.29
C GLU A 158 16.35 31.45 5.33
N GLN A 159 16.82 30.28 5.76
CA GLN A 159 17.93 30.17 6.70
C GLN A 159 19.25 30.66 6.09
N GLN A 160 19.54 30.31 4.83
CA GLN A 160 20.70 30.83 4.11
C GLN A 160 20.65 32.35 4.01
N MET A 161 19.49 32.91 3.67
CA MET A 161 19.31 34.35 3.56
C MET A 161 19.47 35.05 4.92
N LYS A 162 18.98 34.44 5.99
CA LYS A 162 19.17 34.93 7.36
C LYS A 162 20.63 34.94 7.80
N GLU A 163 21.37 33.87 7.50
CA GLU A 163 22.81 33.79 7.78
C GLU A 163 23.61 34.78 6.93
N PHE A 164 23.23 34.97 5.66
CA PHE A 164 23.80 36.00 4.80
C PHE A 164 23.60 37.40 5.40
N MET A 165 22.36 37.75 5.78
CA MET A 165 22.04 39.05 6.39
C MET A 165 22.76 39.27 7.72
N LYS A 166 22.92 38.22 8.53
CA LYS A 166 23.70 38.26 9.77
C LYS A 166 25.17 38.59 9.51
N LYS A 167 25.80 37.96 8.52
CA LYS A 167 27.19 38.29 8.11
C LYS A 167 27.31 39.71 7.57
N PHE A 168 26.31 40.18 6.84
CA PHE A 168 26.28 41.54 6.30
C PHE A 168 26.15 42.60 7.40
N MET A 169 25.31 42.35 8.41
CA MET A 169 25.10 43.25 9.54
C MET A 169 26.23 43.18 10.59
N GLN A 170 27.01 42.09 10.62
CA GLN A 170 28.28 42.00 11.34
C GLN A 170 29.39 42.73 10.56
N ARG A 171 29.26 44.05 10.41
CA ARG A 171 30.41 44.87 10.00
C ARG A 171 31.49 44.84 11.09
N PRO A 172 32.77 44.65 10.77
CA PRO A 172 33.85 45.00 11.68
C PRO A 172 33.72 46.49 11.98
N SER A 173 33.53 46.85 13.25
CA SER A 173 33.37 48.25 13.67
C SER A 173 34.68 49.02 13.67
N SER A 174 35.55 48.78 12.70
CA SER A 174 36.82 49.49 12.54
C SER A 174 37.17 49.62 11.07
N VAL A 175 37.45 50.86 10.70
CA VAL A 175 37.94 51.39 9.42
C VAL A 175 36.82 51.74 8.42
N VAL A 176 36.41 53.00 8.56
CA VAL A 176 35.74 53.79 7.53
C VAL A 176 36.67 53.91 6.34
N ASP A 177 36.26 53.42 5.17
CA ASP A 177 36.64 54.06 3.91
C ASP A 177 35.48 53.98 2.91
N HIS A 178 35.17 55.14 2.36
CA HIS A 178 34.06 55.40 1.45
C HIS A 178 34.49 55.03 0.04
N SER A 179 34.10 53.85 -0.44
CA SER A 179 33.72 53.56 -1.84
C SER A 179 33.50 52.05 -1.98
N ASP A 180 32.26 51.60 -1.93
CA ASP A 180 31.75 50.52 -2.79
C ASP A 180 30.30 50.17 -2.45
N SER A 181 29.40 50.93 -3.05
CA SER A 181 27.99 50.59 -3.20
C SER A 181 27.82 49.55 -4.33
N GLN A 182 28.38 48.35 -4.16
CA GLN A 182 28.26 47.23 -5.09
C GLN A 182 27.26 46.10 -4.71
N PRO A 183 26.69 45.96 -3.49
CA PRO A 183 25.86 44.79 -3.19
C PRO A 183 24.40 44.88 -3.71
N LEU A 184 23.83 46.08 -3.89
CA LEU A 184 22.46 46.22 -4.41
C LEU A 184 22.35 45.88 -5.91
N LYS A 185 23.43 46.02 -6.69
CA LYS A 185 23.44 45.68 -8.13
C LYS A 185 23.35 44.17 -8.37
N LEU A 186 23.98 43.36 -7.52
CA LEU A 186 23.92 41.90 -7.61
C LEU A 186 22.53 41.35 -7.26
N MET A 187 21.82 42.03 -6.34
CA MET A 187 20.48 41.63 -5.90
C MET A 187 19.43 41.78 -7.02
N VAL A 188 19.50 42.87 -7.79
CA VAL A 188 18.62 43.10 -8.95
C VAL A 188 18.93 42.11 -10.10
N GLN A 189 20.20 41.72 -10.26
CA GLN A 189 20.62 40.82 -11.34
C GLN A 189 20.19 39.37 -11.10
N ALA A 190 20.19 38.89 -9.85
CA ALA A 190 19.73 37.55 -9.50
C ALA A 190 18.20 37.39 -9.64
N GLN A 191 17.44 38.45 -9.34
CA GLN A 191 15.97 38.42 -9.44
C GLN A 191 15.47 38.39 -10.90
N MET A 192 16.25 38.92 -11.85
CA MET A 192 15.94 38.84 -13.29
C MET A 192 16.26 37.48 -13.93
N GLN A 193 17.18 36.69 -13.38
CA GLN A 193 17.55 35.38 -13.96
C GLN A 193 16.64 34.24 -13.49
N GLY A 194 16.04 34.35 -12.29
CA GLY A 194 15.11 33.34 -11.76
C GLY A 194 13.74 33.28 -12.46
N PHE A 195 13.29 34.38 -13.09
CA PHE A 195 11.97 34.43 -13.75
C PHE A 195 11.94 33.82 -15.16
N LEU A 196 13.10 33.57 -15.80
CA LEU A 196 13.17 33.10 -17.18
C LEU A 196 13.31 31.58 -17.34
N CYS A 197 13.43 30.81 -16.25
CA CYS A 197 13.60 29.34 -16.31
C CYS A 197 12.32 28.53 -16.08
N SER A 198 11.15 29.14 -15.86
CA SER A 198 9.92 28.40 -15.54
C SER A 198 8.97 28.17 -16.73
N SER A 199 9.41 28.35 -17.97
CA SER A 199 8.55 28.16 -19.14
C SER A 199 9.25 27.40 -20.25
N HIS A 200 9.50 26.09 -20.07
CA HIS A 200 9.62 25.10 -21.15
C HIS A 200 9.27 23.71 -20.59
N GLY A 201 8.07 23.22 -20.90
CA GLY A 201 7.65 21.88 -20.48
C GLY A 201 6.23 21.45 -20.87
N ILE A 202 5.64 21.97 -21.95
CA ILE A 202 4.47 21.35 -22.58
C ILE A 202 4.69 21.35 -24.09
N VAL A 203 4.96 20.16 -24.65
CA VAL A 203 4.91 19.88 -26.09
C VAL A 203 3.70 18.97 -26.32
N PRO A 204 2.70 19.33 -27.15
CA PRO A 204 1.76 18.37 -27.68
C PRO A 204 2.35 17.72 -28.94
N LEU A 205 2.52 16.40 -28.90
CA LEU A 205 2.94 15.59 -30.04
C LEU A 205 1.75 15.41 -31.01
N MET A 206 1.87 15.97 -32.21
CA MET A 206 1.00 15.70 -33.35
C MET A 206 1.26 14.28 -33.90
N HIS A 207 0.23 13.49 -34.13
CA HIS A 207 0.27 12.37 -35.08
C HIS A 207 -0.73 12.64 -36.21
N GLY A 208 -0.19 12.76 -37.42
CA GLY A 208 -0.92 12.85 -38.67
C GLY A 208 -1.34 11.47 -39.17
N LEU A 209 -2.54 11.43 -39.74
CA LEU A 209 -3.09 10.32 -40.52
C LEU A 209 -2.61 10.46 -41.98
N CYS A 210 -2.00 9.40 -42.49
CA CYS A 210 -2.09 8.96 -43.88
C CYS A 210 -2.66 7.55 -43.87
#